data_AF-A0A2Z5EMV0-F1
#
_entry.id   AF-A0A2Z5EMV0-F1
#
_cell.length_a   1.000
_cell.length_b   1.000
_cell.length_c   1.000
_cell.angle_alpha   90.00
_cell.angle_beta   90.00
_cell.angle_gamma   90.00
#
_symmetry.space_group_name_H-M   'P 1'
#
loop_
_entity.id
_entity.type
_entity.pdbx_description
1 polymer ?
#
loop_
_entity_poly.entity_id
_entity_poly.type
_entity_poly.pdbx_seq_one_letter_code
_entity_poly.pdbx_strand_id
1 'polypeptide(L)'
;MVNILGHFHDSLILLILDWQPIFQDLNGLAIKFFIQKDLPQEVQADLCETITVLGGRVEAKVPRQGYILIQPGTPEAERLRLCWTSLDRPDRHFVPYTYVEACKVAGMLLKQIFVENGVPIKMHIHSMIANPNARAALAQRIMHSGGDPNGSMQSARVILADPNTEAFQHLVKTNEGIPDKYVESYLWVKKCVEKNAVIYTPLVYKNPGGRRPGEERMQFTEQDEESLCQWIAEKIPFKQTGGRTGNRLYQQLCEKCNEPEFAWVKRHTWQSWRERYKKNSDRLDKHIQAIVELKKPSQGGQGQYGYVRQVEKVKRVRKKRAVKRQGSAEAETSAIYNEEPTNDLVVIDTADFVPVPGPNLLIQNDLLPVPVRRSPAEEEMDDIEDDPEWAIRIGNAPPPAWAKRKASAEHPDASPSKRPREMNPQMHIVDRSLLHIADDFRFTVEEVKEYYDKVGEMERTRTRFQKMRELLTESFPPNA
;
A
#
# COMPACT_ATOMS: atom_id res chain seq x y z
N MET A 1 -38.05 45.42 33.55
CA MET A 1 -37.99 44.90 32.16
C MET A 1 -37.15 45.83 31.32
N VAL A 2 -35.82 45.75 31.41
CA VAL A 2 -34.88 46.41 30.50
C VAL A 2 -33.62 45.54 30.42
N ASN A 3 -33.12 45.36 29.19
CA ASN A 3 -31.81 44.82 28.78
C ASN A 3 -31.56 43.30 28.85
N ILE A 4 -32.04 42.60 27.80
CA ILE A 4 -31.35 41.44 27.21
C ILE A 4 -31.36 41.64 25.70
N LEU A 5 -30.47 42.49 25.18
CA LEU A 5 -30.30 42.69 23.73
C LEU A 5 -28.86 43.06 23.34
N GLY A 6 -27.88 42.59 24.14
CA GLY A 6 -26.47 42.98 23.99
C GLY A 6 -25.45 41.85 23.95
N HIS A 7 -25.83 40.57 23.89
CA HIS A 7 -24.86 39.46 24.00
C HIS A 7 -24.91 38.42 22.88
N PHE A 8 -25.77 38.58 21.88
CA PHE A 8 -25.81 37.68 20.72
C PHE A 8 -25.15 38.24 19.45
N HIS A 9 -24.64 39.47 19.47
CA HIS A 9 -23.92 40.06 18.33
C HIS A 9 -22.40 39.93 18.45
N ASP A 10 -21.84 39.90 19.66
CA ASP A 10 -20.38 39.88 19.85
C ASP A 10 -19.74 38.48 19.69
N SER A 11 -20.49 37.39 19.84
CA SER A 11 -19.96 36.02 19.64
C SER A 11 -19.94 35.56 18.18
N LEU A 12 -20.57 36.30 17.26
CA LEU A 12 -20.50 36.06 15.81
C LEU A 12 -19.42 36.93 15.13
N ILE A 13 -19.02 38.03 15.76
CA ILE A 13 -17.97 38.92 15.26
C ILE A 13 -16.56 38.38 15.58
N LEU A 14 -16.42 37.51 16.60
CA LEU A 14 -15.14 36.87 16.95
C LEU A 14 -14.77 35.63 16.13
N LEU A 15 -15.62 35.19 15.19
CA LEU A 15 -15.29 34.18 14.16
C LEU A 15 -14.86 34.81 12.82
N ILE A 16 -14.81 36.14 12.74
CA ILE A 16 -14.42 36.91 11.53
C ILE A 16 -12.92 37.28 11.56
N LEU A 17 -12.22 37.05 12.67
CA LEU A 17 -10.80 37.34 12.79
C LEU A 17 -9.98 36.16 12.24
N ASP A 18 -9.32 36.45 11.12
CA ASP A 18 -8.24 35.69 10.44
C ASP A 18 -8.59 34.93 9.15
N TRP A 19 -9.62 35.34 8.41
CA TRP A 19 -9.65 35.01 6.97
C TRP A 19 -8.61 35.83 6.23
N GLN A 20 -7.39 35.30 6.12
CA GLN A 20 -6.38 35.89 5.25
C GLN A 20 -6.85 35.86 3.79
N PRO A 21 -6.61 36.93 3.01
CA PRO A 21 -6.99 36.97 1.61
C PRO A 21 -6.22 35.91 0.82
N ILE A 22 -6.93 34.85 0.40
CA ILE A 22 -6.36 33.73 -0.35
C ILE A 22 -5.96 34.14 -1.77
N PHE A 23 -6.67 35.09 -2.36
CA PHE A 23 -6.51 35.52 -3.75
C PHE A 23 -5.79 36.85 -3.89
N GLN A 24 -4.76 37.08 -3.06
CA GLN A 24 -3.82 38.19 -3.20
C GLN A 24 -2.40 37.66 -3.45
N ASP A 25 -1.63 38.41 -4.25
CA ASP A 25 -0.21 38.12 -4.42
C ASP A 25 0.62 38.61 -3.23
N LEU A 26 1.93 38.36 -3.27
CA LEU A 26 2.88 38.78 -2.22
C LEU A 26 2.93 40.30 -2.00
N ASN A 27 2.44 41.09 -2.95
CA ASN A 27 2.38 42.55 -2.87
C ASN A 27 1.00 43.06 -2.43
N GLY A 28 0.06 42.16 -2.09
CA GLY A 28 -1.33 42.49 -1.74
C GLY A 28 -2.19 42.86 -2.96
N LEU A 29 -1.74 42.60 -4.18
CA LEU A 29 -2.53 42.84 -5.39
C LEU A 29 -3.50 41.68 -5.62
N ALA A 30 -4.74 42.02 -5.95
CA ALA A 30 -5.77 41.03 -6.26
C ALA A 30 -5.39 40.16 -7.46
N ILE A 31 -5.48 38.85 -7.28
CA ILE A 31 -5.34 37.86 -8.36
C ILE A 31 -6.54 37.98 -9.29
N LYS A 32 -6.28 37.92 -10.59
CA LYS A 32 -7.30 38.11 -11.63
C LYS A 32 -7.92 36.78 -12.02
N PHE A 33 -9.25 36.77 -12.12
CA PHE A 33 -10.05 35.64 -12.56
C PHE A 33 -10.88 36.04 -13.77
N PHE A 34 -11.07 35.13 -14.71
CA PHE A 34 -12.09 35.21 -15.75
C PHE A 34 -13.04 34.04 -15.61
N ILE A 35 -14.34 34.29 -15.65
CA ILE A 35 -15.37 33.26 -15.53
C ILE A 35 -15.92 32.96 -16.93
N GLN A 36 -15.92 31.69 -17.31
CA GLN A 36 -16.58 31.20 -18.52
C GLN A 36 -18.06 31.63 -18.55
N LYS A 37 -18.50 32.21 -19.68
CA LYS A 37 -19.76 32.99 -19.74
C LYS A 37 -21.04 32.16 -19.85
N ASP A 38 -20.94 30.92 -20.31
CA ASP A 38 -22.06 29.98 -20.45
C ASP A 38 -22.25 29.09 -19.21
N LEU A 39 -21.51 29.33 -18.13
CA LEU A 39 -21.82 28.77 -16.81
C LEU A 39 -23.20 29.26 -16.33
N PRO A 40 -23.92 28.49 -15.50
CA PRO A 40 -25.18 28.95 -14.90
C PRO A 40 -25.02 30.29 -14.17
N GLN A 41 -26.00 31.19 -14.31
CA GLN A 41 -25.92 32.56 -13.75
C GLN A 41 -25.71 32.56 -12.23
N GLU A 42 -26.33 31.63 -11.53
CA GLU A 42 -26.17 31.43 -10.08
C GLU A 42 -24.71 31.09 -9.74
N VAL A 43 -24.11 30.12 -10.45
CA VAL A 43 -22.71 29.75 -10.28
C VAL A 43 -21.78 30.93 -10.58
N GLN A 44 -22.05 31.73 -11.60
CA GLN A 44 -21.26 32.92 -11.90
C GLN A 44 -21.33 33.97 -10.78
N ALA A 45 -22.51 34.20 -10.21
CA ALA A 45 -22.71 35.14 -9.10
C ALA A 45 -21.96 34.67 -7.85
N ASP A 46 -22.11 33.40 -7.46
CA ASP A 46 -21.47 32.81 -6.29
C ASP A 46 -19.94 32.84 -6.41
N LEU A 47 -19.40 32.54 -7.59
CA LEU A 47 -17.96 32.64 -7.86
C LEU A 47 -17.48 34.08 -7.75
N CYS A 48 -18.21 35.03 -8.33
CA CYS A 48 -17.84 36.44 -8.29
C CYS A 48 -17.80 36.97 -6.85
N GLU A 49 -18.80 36.62 -6.04
CA GLU A 49 -18.86 36.95 -4.63
C GLU A 49 -17.68 36.31 -3.87
N THR A 50 -17.51 35.00 -3.99
CA THR A 50 -16.47 34.25 -3.26
C THR A 50 -15.07 34.74 -3.61
N ILE A 51 -14.77 34.98 -4.90
CA ILE A 51 -13.48 35.52 -5.34
C ILE A 51 -13.22 36.90 -4.73
N THR A 52 -14.23 37.77 -4.71
CA THR A 52 -14.12 39.13 -4.18
C THR A 52 -13.90 39.13 -2.67
N VAL A 53 -14.67 38.30 -1.94
CA VAL A 53 -14.53 38.12 -0.48
C VAL A 53 -13.14 37.61 -0.12
N LEU A 54 -12.58 36.71 -0.92
CA LEU A 54 -11.24 36.15 -0.71
C LEU A 54 -10.10 37.04 -1.26
N GLY A 55 -10.40 38.28 -1.68
CA GLY A 55 -9.41 39.29 -2.05
C GLY A 55 -8.97 39.29 -3.52
N GLY A 56 -9.63 38.49 -4.36
CA GLY A 56 -9.38 38.43 -5.81
C GLY A 56 -10.24 39.40 -6.61
N ARG A 57 -10.07 39.39 -7.94
CA ARG A 57 -10.80 40.26 -8.87
C ARG A 57 -11.27 39.50 -10.10
N VAL A 58 -12.56 39.61 -10.42
CA VAL A 58 -13.12 39.06 -11.67
C VAL A 58 -13.01 40.10 -12.79
N GLU A 59 -12.48 39.69 -13.94
CA GLU A 59 -12.27 40.50 -15.13
C GLU A 59 -13.26 40.09 -16.23
N ALA A 60 -13.78 41.09 -16.96
CA ALA A 60 -14.71 40.85 -18.08
C ALA A 60 -14.02 40.25 -19.33
N LYS A 61 -12.69 40.29 -19.38
CA LYS A 61 -11.84 39.76 -20.47
C LYS A 61 -10.79 38.83 -19.88
N VAL A 62 -10.35 37.86 -20.67
CA VAL A 62 -9.31 36.91 -20.26
C VAL A 62 -8.03 37.68 -19.86
N PRO A 63 -7.52 37.49 -18.63
CA PRO A 63 -6.39 38.27 -18.13
C PRO A 63 -5.07 37.84 -18.78
N ARG A 64 -4.06 38.71 -18.66
CA ARG A 64 -2.67 38.39 -19.07
C ARG A 64 -1.99 37.39 -18.12
N GLN A 65 -2.33 37.47 -16.84
CA GLN A 65 -1.87 36.59 -15.75
C GLN A 65 -3.05 36.36 -14.80
N GLY A 66 -3.18 35.15 -14.28
CA GLY A 66 -4.29 34.74 -13.41
C GLY A 66 -5.03 33.52 -13.94
N TYR A 67 -6.27 33.35 -13.48
CA TYR A 67 -7.03 32.11 -13.63
C TYR A 67 -8.23 32.29 -14.56
N ILE A 68 -8.49 31.27 -15.38
CA ILE A 68 -9.66 31.15 -16.24
C ILE A 68 -10.46 29.98 -15.69
N LEU A 69 -11.60 30.29 -15.08
CA LEU A 69 -12.54 29.32 -14.52
C LEU A 69 -13.40 28.77 -15.65
N ILE A 70 -13.27 27.46 -15.89
CA ILE A 70 -13.96 26.77 -16.99
C ILE A 70 -14.85 25.64 -16.47
N GLN A 71 -15.83 25.22 -17.28
CA GLN A 71 -16.49 23.93 -17.12
C GLN A 71 -15.79 22.89 -17.98
N PRO A 72 -15.04 21.93 -17.39
CA PRO A 72 -14.34 20.90 -18.16
C PRO A 72 -15.29 20.12 -19.08
N GLY A 73 -14.81 19.74 -20.27
CA GLY A 73 -15.57 18.95 -21.25
C GLY A 73 -16.62 19.74 -22.04
N THR A 74 -16.72 21.06 -21.87
CA THR A 74 -17.61 21.90 -22.68
C THR A 74 -16.89 22.44 -23.93
N PRO A 75 -17.60 22.63 -25.06
CA PRO A 75 -17.01 23.23 -26.26
C PRO A 75 -16.45 24.63 -26.02
N GLU A 76 -17.06 25.40 -25.12
CA GLU A 76 -16.57 26.73 -24.73
C GLU A 76 -15.24 26.65 -23.98
N ALA A 77 -15.07 25.68 -23.07
CA ALA A 77 -13.79 25.46 -22.41
C ALA A 77 -12.68 25.08 -23.39
N GLU A 78 -12.98 24.22 -24.37
CA GLU A 78 -12.05 23.87 -25.45
C GLU A 78 -11.70 25.10 -26.32
N ARG A 79 -12.70 25.91 -26.68
CA ARG A 79 -12.51 27.16 -27.42
C ARG A 79 -11.62 28.13 -26.66
N LEU A 80 -11.85 28.31 -25.35
CA LEU A 80 -11.04 29.18 -24.50
C LEU A 80 -9.58 28.70 -24.46
N ARG A 81 -9.34 27.39 -24.29
CA ARG A 81 -7.99 26.81 -24.34
C ARG A 81 -7.34 27.04 -25.70
N LEU A 82 -8.05 26.78 -26.81
CA LEU A 82 -7.53 26.98 -28.16
C LEU A 82 -7.17 28.44 -28.44
N CYS A 83 -7.98 29.39 -27.99
CA CYS A 83 -7.77 30.82 -28.24
C CYS A 83 -6.69 31.44 -27.34
N TRP A 84 -6.50 30.91 -26.13
CA TRP A 84 -5.76 31.62 -25.08
C TRP A 84 -4.61 30.83 -24.46
N THR A 85 -4.37 29.57 -24.85
CA THR A 85 -3.14 28.86 -24.45
C THR A 85 -1.96 29.44 -25.24
N SER A 86 -0.90 29.86 -24.54
CA SER A 86 0.29 30.45 -25.15
C SER A 86 1.50 30.26 -24.24
N LEU A 87 2.63 29.83 -24.82
CA LEU A 87 3.90 29.66 -24.10
C LEU A 87 4.46 31.00 -23.58
N ASP A 88 4.13 32.12 -24.22
CA ASP A 88 4.55 33.46 -23.81
C ASP A 88 3.79 33.98 -22.58
N ARG A 89 2.80 33.22 -22.10
CA ARG A 89 1.92 33.57 -20.98
C ARG A 89 1.83 32.40 -19.98
N PRO A 90 2.94 32.03 -19.31
CA PRO A 90 2.97 30.88 -18.40
C PRO A 90 2.06 31.06 -17.18
N ASP A 91 1.87 32.29 -16.72
CA ASP A 91 1.02 32.62 -15.55
C ASP A 91 -0.48 32.70 -15.89
N ARG A 92 -0.88 32.08 -17.01
CA ARG A 92 -2.28 31.96 -17.42
C ARG A 92 -2.74 30.53 -17.18
N HIS A 93 -3.65 30.37 -16.22
CA HIS A 93 -4.03 29.04 -15.74
C HIS A 93 -5.49 28.74 -16.04
N PHE A 94 -5.74 27.61 -16.70
CA PHE A 94 -7.09 27.11 -16.97
C PHE A 94 -7.45 26.06 -15.94
N VAL A 95 -8.40 26.39 -15.08
CA VAL A 95 -8.81 25.56 -13.94
C VAL A 95 -10.32 25.36 -13.95
N PRO A 96 -10.84 24.23 -13.43
CA PRO A 96 -12.29 24.06 -13.31
C PRO A 96 -12.89 25.14 -12.41
N TYR A 97 -14.15 25.51 -12.62
CA TYR A 97 -14.83 26.50 -11.78
C TYR A 97 -14.88 26.12 -10.29
N THR A 98 -14.81 24.81 -9.98
CA THR A 98 -14.69 24.27 -8.62
C THR A 98 -13.35 24.59 -7.93
N TYR A 99 -12.36 25.13 -8.66
CA TYR A 99 -11.07 25.54 -8.12
C TYR A 99 -11.18 26.60 -7.01
N VAL A 100 -12.14 27.52 -7.12
CA VAL A 100 -12.35 28.57 -6.12
C VAL A 100 -12.72 27.97 -4.76
N GLU A 101 -13.67 27.03 -4.75
CA GLU A 101 -14.05 26.32 -3.53
C GLU A 101 -12.89 25.46 -3.01
N ALA A 102 -12.13 24.81 -3.91
CA ALA A 102 -10.96 24.03 -3.51
C ALA A 102 -9.89 24.88 -2.80
N CYS A 103 -9.62 26.10 -3.29
CA CYS A 103 -8.70 27.02 -2.63
C CYS A 103 -9.23 27.50 -1.27
N LYS A 104 -10.54 27.77 -1.19
CA LYS A 104 -11.22 28.16 0.04
C LYS A 104 -11.13 27.07 1.11
N VAL A 105 -11.43 25.82 0.74
CA VAL A 105 -11.32 24.65 1.63
C VAL A 105 -9.87 24.41 2.05
N ALA A 106 -8.91 24.57 1.13
CA ALA A 106 -7.48 24.44 1.43
C ALA A 106 -6.92 25.60 2.27
N GLY A 107 -7.62 26.73 2.37
CA GLY A 107 -7.13 27.95 3.01
C GLY A 107 -5.94 28.61 2.29
N MET A 108 -5.67 28.23 1.03
CA MET A 108 -4.52 28.72 0.26
C MET A 108 -4.76 28.66 -1.25
N LEU A 109 -4.02 29.47 -2.01
CA LEU A 109 -4.03 29.42 -3.46
C LEU A 109 -3.29 28.16 -3.94
N LEU A 110 -4.03 27.26 -4.62
CA LEU A 110 -3.47 26.01 -5.14
C LEU A 110 -2.61 26.27 -6.40
N LYS A 111 -1.34 25.86 -6.34
CA LYS A 111 -0.40 26.05 -7.46
C LYS A 111 -0.65 25.06 -8.60
N GLN A 112 -0.40 25.52 -9.82
CA GLN A 112 -0.57 24.72 -11.04
C GLN A 112 0.67 23.88 -11.34
N ILE A 113 1.01 22.99 -10.41
CA ILE A 113 2.25 22.20 -10.44
C ILE A 113 2.24 21.09 -11.50
N PHE A 114 1.07 20.61 -11.93
CA PHE A 114 0.93 19.55 -12.93
C PHE A 114 0.80 20.11 -14.35
N VAL A 115 1.53 21.18 -14.64
CA VAL A 115 1.63 21.81 -15.95
C VAL A 115 3.10 21.83 -16.37
N GLU A 116 3.40 21.33 -17.55
CA GLU A 116 4.74 21.39 -18.14
C GLU A 116 4.66 22.10 -19.48
N ASN A 117 5.47 23.16 -19.67
CA ASN A 117 5.44 23.99 -20.88
C ASN A 117 4.02 24.47 -21.26
N GLY A 118 3.21 24.88 -20.27
CA GLY A 118 1.83 25.33 -20.49
C GLY A 118 0.82 24.22 -20.84
N VAL A 119 1.25 22.96 -20.90
CA VAL A 119 0.40 21.80 -21.18
C VAL A 119 0.15 21.00 -19.90
N PRO A 120 -1.11 20.68 -19.55
CA PRO A 120 -1.43 19.78 -18.45
C PRO A 120 -0.75 18.42 -18.58
N ILE A 121 -0.15 17.94 -17.50
CA ILE A 121 0.39 16.57 -17.44
C ILE A 121 -0.79 15.60 -17.49
N LYS A 122 -0.80 14.73 -18.51
CA LYS A 122 -1.81 13.67 -18.65
C LYS A 122 -1.54 12.53 -17.68
N MET A 123 -2.53 12.23 -16.87
CA MET A 123 -2.51 11.18 -15.86
C MET A 123 -3.62 10.17 -16.12
N HIS A 124 -3.37 8.91 -15.78
CA HIS A 124 -4.36 7.85 -15.80
C HIS A 124 -4.60 7.35 -14.37
N ILE A 125 -5.83 7.47 -13.89
CA ILE A 125 -6.26 6.92 -12.59
C ILE A 125 -6.68 5.47 -12.81
N HIS A 126 -5.88 4.53 -12.31
CA HIS A 126 -6.12 3.11 -12.53
C HIS A 126 -7.40 2.62 -11.82
N SER A 127 -8.15 1.73 -12.47
CA SER A 127 -9.44 1.21 -11.98
C SER A 127 -9.36 0.37 -10.69
N MET A 128 -8.14 -0.02 -10.28
CA MET A 128 -7.91 -0.84 -9.08
C MET A 128 -7.90 -0.06 -7.78
N ILE A 129 -7.87 1.27 -7.83
CA ILE A 129 -8.20 2.09 -6.67
C ILE A 129 -9.67 1.81 -6.36
N ALA A 130 -9.95 1.01 -5.34
CA ALA A 130 -11.27 0.39 -5.14
C ALA A 130 -12.39 1.45 -4.99
N ASN A 131 -12.15 2.49 -4.19
CA ASN A 131 -13.11 3.52 -3.88
C ASN A 131 -13.34 4.48 -5.09
N PRO A 132 -14.54 4.50 -5.70
CA PRO A 132 -14.86 5.44 -6.79
C PRO A 132 -14.81 6.90 -6.37
N ASN A 133 -15.19 7.21 -5.13
CA ASN A 133 -15.13 8.58 -4.59
C ASN A 133 -13.67 9.02 -4.46
N ALA A 134 -12.78 8.14 -4.00
CA ALA A 134 -11.34 8.43 -3.96
C ALA A 134 -10.78 8.71 -5.36
N ARG A 135 -11.23 7.97 -6.40
CA ARG A 135 -10.83 8.27 -7.80
C ARG A 135 -11.35 9.62 -8.26
N ALA A 136 -12.59 9.98 -7.91
CA ALA A 136 -13.18 11.28 -8.26
C ALA A 136 -12.47 12.44 -7.54
N ALA A 137 -12.23 12.32 -6.23
CA ALA A 137 -11.50 13.29 -5.43
C ALA A 137 -10.05 13.47 -5.94
N LEU A 138 -9.38 12.36 -6.27
CA LEU A 138 -8.05 12.38 -6.89
C LEU A 138 -8.07 13.11 -8.23
N ALA A 139 -9.07 12.86 -9.09
CA ALA A 139 -9.24 13.54 -10.36
C ALA A 139 -9.43 15.06 -10.17
N GLN A 140 -10.25 15.47 -9.22
CA GLN A 140 -10.44 16.89 -8.88
C GLN A 140 -9.13 17.52 -8.41
N ARG A 141 -8.39 16.87 -7.50
CA ARG A 141 -7.10 17.38 -7.01
C ARG A 141 -6.07 17.56 -8.12
N ILE A 142 -6.02 16.64 -9.07
CA ILE A 142 -5.17 16.74 -10.27
C ILE A 142 -5.58 17.97 -11.09
N MET A 143 -6.87 18.15 -11.39
CA MET A 143 -7.38 19.29 -12.16
C MET A 143 -7.18 20.63 -11.46
N HIS A 144 -7.38 20.70 -10.14
CA HIS A 144 -7.16 21.91 -9.34
C HIS A 144 -5.69 22.32 -9.29
N SER A 145 -4.79 21.37 -9.52
CA SER A 145 -3.34 21.60 -9.59
C SER A 145 -2.81 21.65 -11.03
N GLY A 146 -3.71 21.76 -12.02
CA GLY A 146 -3.40 22.02 -13.42
C GLY A 146 -3.19 20.81 -14.33
N GLY A 147 -3.35 19.59 -13.82
CA GLY A 147 -3.18 18.35 -14.57
C GLY A 147 -4.44 17.88 -15.31
N ASP A 148 -4.30 16.83 -16.12
CA ASP A 148 -5.40 16.18 -16.83
C ASP A 148 -5.58 14.73 -16.33
N PRO A 149 -6.63 14.40 -15.56
CA PRO A 149 -6.84 13.05 -15.03
C PRO A 149 -7.48 12.07 -16.03
N ASN A 150 -7.82 12.52 -17.24
CA ASN A 150 -8.60 11.73 -18.21
C ASN A 150 -7.72 11.02 -19.26
N GLY A 151 -6.41 10.90 -19.00
CA GLY A 151 -5.49 10.19 -19.89
C GLY A 151 -5.81 8.69 -19.97
N SER A 152 -5.68 8.11 -21.16
CA SER A 152 -5.67 6.65 -21.31
C SER A 152 -4.36 6.06 -20.79
N MET A 153 -4.31 4.78 -20.43
CA MET A 153 -3.07 4.12 -20.00
C MET A 153 -1.91 4.27 -21.00
N GLN A 154 -2.22 4.30 -22.30
CA GLN A 154 -1.23 4.42 -23.36
C GLN A 154 -0.71 5.84 -23.48
N SER A 155 -1.61 6.83 -23.45
CA SER A 155 -1.29 8.25 -23.69
C SER A 155 -0.89 9.03 -22.43
N ALA A 156 -1.18 8.50 -21.24
CA ALA A 156 -0.83 9.13 -19.99
C ALA A 156 0.69 9.06 -19.75
N ARG A 157 1.23 10.18 -19.27
CA ARG A 157 2.59 10.31 -18.79
C ARG A 157 2.76 9.68 -17.42
N VAL A 158 1.75 9.82 -16.56
CA VAL A 158 1.74 9.25 -15.20
C VAL A 158 0.57 8.31 -15.03
N ILE A 159 0.82 7.09 -14.56
CA ILE A 159 -0.20 6.10 -14.19
C ILE A 159 -0.26 6.04 -12.67
N LEU A 160 -1.43 6.37 -12.10
CA LEU A 160 -1.68 6.36 -10.67
C LEU A 160 -2.38 5.07 -10.28
N ALA A 161 -1.79 4.31 -9.36
CA ALA A 161 -2.34 3.03 -8.91
C ALA A 161 -2.14 2.83 -7.40
N ASP A 162 -2.85 1.85 -6.83
CA ASP A 162 -2.73 1.47 -5.42
C ASP A 162 -1.47 0.62 -5.19
N PRO A 163 -0.47 1.12 -4.42
CA PRO A 163 0.78 0.39 -4.18
C PRO A 163 0.60 -0.94 -3.46
N ASN A 164 -0.52 -1.16 -2.77
CA ASN A 164 -0.82 -2.39 -2.04
C ASN A 164 -1.35 -3.52 -2.94
N THR A 165 -1.50 -3.28 -4.24
CA THR A 165 -2.02 -4.26 -5.21
C THR A 165 -0.90 -4.87 -6.06
N GLU A 166 -1.04 -6.13 -6.46
CA GLU A 166 -0.11 -6.79 -7.39
C GLU A 166 -0.04 -6.08 -8.74
N ALA A 167 -1.13 -5.40 -9.12
CA ALA A 167 -1.21 -4.64 -10.34
C ALA A 167 -0.26 -3.45 -10.38
N PHE A 168 -0.01 -2.78 -9.26
CA PHE A 168 0.99 -1.73 -9.20
C PHE A 168 2.35 -2.26 -9.62
N GLN A 169 2.77 -3.40 -9.07
CA GLN A 169 4.04 -4.03 -9.45
C GLN A 169 4.07 -4.47 -10.92
N HIS A 170 2.96 -4.98 -11.43
CA HIS A 170 2.83 -5.35 -12.84
C HIS A 170 2.93 -4.12 -13.75
N LEU A 171 2.27 -3.02 -13.40
CA LEU A 171 2.31 -1.75 -14.13
C LEU A 171 3.73 -1.17 -14.15
N VAL A 172 4.41 -1.15 -13.00
CA VAL A 172 5.81 -0.71 -12.91
C VAL A 172 6.68 -1.53 -13.85
N LYS A 173 6.61 -2.86 -13.81
CA LYS A 173 7.39 -3.76 -14.69
C LYS A 173 7.05 -3.59 -16.18
N THR A 174 5.76 -3.43 -16.51
CA THR A 174 5.30 -3.34 -17.91
C THR A 174 5.68 -2.02 -18.55
N ASN A 175 5.76 -0.94 -17.76
CA ASN A 175 6.12 0.39 -18.25
C ASN A 175 7.58 0.76 -17.95
N GLU A 176 8.36 -0.17 -17.38
CA GLU A 176 9.79 0.02 -17.12
C GLU A 176 10.55 0.24 -18.44
N GLY A 177 11.44 1.23 -18.45
CA GLY A 177 12.24 1.57 -19.63
C GLY A 177 11.52 2.38 -20.70
N ILE A 178 10.21 2.66 -20.57
CA ILE A 178 9.52 3.61 -21.45
C ILE A 178 9.93 5.03 -21.02
N PRO A 179 10.61 5.81 -21.89
CA PRO A 179 11.01 7.17 -21.54
C PRO A 179 9.78 8.04 -21.32
N ASP A 180 9.88 8.95 -20.35
CA ASP A 180 8.81 9.88 -20.00
C ASP A 180 7.46 9.22 -19.63
N LYS A 181 7.51 7.99 -19.09
CA LYS A 181 6.35 7.34 -18.49
C LYS A 181 6.64 6.91 -17.06
N TYR A 182 5.75 7.26 -16.15
CA TYR A 182 5.89 7.04 -14.73
C TYR A 182 4.71 6.26 -14.18
N VAL A 183 4.98 5.34 -13.26
CA VAL A 183 3.96 4.62 -12.49
C VAL A 183 4.15 5.00 -11.03
N GLU A 184 3.15 5.66 -10.47
CA GLU A 184 3.21 6.26 -9.14
C GLU A 184 2.04 5.80 -8.27
N SER A 185 2.23 5.84 -6.95
CA SER A 185 1.14 5.63 -6.00
C SER A 185 0.10 6.74 -6.14
N TYR A 186 -1.19 6.47 -5.92
CA TYR A 186 -2.22 7.52 -5.91
C TYR A 186 -1.97 8.65 -4.90
N LEU A 187 -1.18 8.42 -3.85
CA LEU A 187 -0.80 9.46 -2.86
C LEU A 187 0.27 10.41 -3.37
N TRP A 188 0.96 10.04 -4.45
CA TRP A 188 1.94 10.88 -5.08
C TRP A 188 1.38 12.26 -5.43
N VAL A 189 0.09 12.33 -5.81
CA VAL A 189 -0.60 13.60 -6.07
C VAL A 189 -0.65 14.47 -4.82
N LYS A 190 -1.06 13.91 -3.68
CA LYS A 190 -1.10 14.63 -2.39
C LYS A 190 0.30 15.15 -2.03
N LYS A 191 1.31 14.28 -2.10
CA LYS A 191 2.71 14.61 -1.79
C LYS A 191 3.27 15.72 -2.69
N CYS A 192 2.94 15.71 -3.99
CA CYS A 192 3.36 16.76 -4.92
C CYS A 192 2.71 18.11 -4.60
N VAL A 193 1.41 18.11 -4.28
CA VAL A 193 0.65 19.33 -3.93
C VAL A 193 1.20 19.95 -2.65
N GLU A 194 1.41 19.15 -1.60
CA GLU A 194 1.97 19.61 -0.32
C GLU A 194 3.38 20.18 -0.50
N LYS A 195 4.22 19.51 -1.28
CA LYS A 195 5.59 19.97 -1.57
C LYS A 195 5.65 21.09 -2.62
N ASN A 196 4.51 21.44 -3.22
CA ASN A 196 4.42 22.41 -4.31
C ASN A 196 5.39 22.10 -5.48
N ALA A 197 5.64 20.82 -5.75
CA ALA A 197 6.59 20.37 -6.77
C ALA A 197 6.26 18.96 -7.25
N VAL A 198 6.49 18.70 -8.55
CA VAL A 198 6.38 17.36 -9.14
C VAL A 198 7.65 16.58 -8.80
N ILE A 199 7.54 15.58 -7.92
CA ILE A 199 8.67 14.78 -7.45
C ILE A 199 8.37 13.31 -7.70
N TYR A 200 8.97 12.74 -8.73
CA TYR A 200 8.81 11.32 -9.06
C TYR A 200 9.54 10.41 -8.06
N THR A 201 9.01 9.22 -7.85
CA THR A 201 9.65 8.17 -7.07
C THR A 201 10.93 7.73 -7.80
N PRO A 202 12.11 7.84 -7.17
CA PRO A 202 13.36 7.46 -7.81
C PRO A 202 13.38 5.97 -8.18
N LEU A 203 13.87 5.64 -9.38
CA LEU A 203 14.13 4.25 -9.75
C LEU A 203 15.27 3.71 -8.87
N VAL A 204 14.93 2.88 -7.88
CA VAL A 204 15.92 2.21 -7.04
C VAL A 204 16.58 1.11 -7.86
N TYR A 205 17.77 1.37 -8.40
CA TYR A 205 18.56 0.35 -9.05
C TYR A 205 18.93 -0.71 -8.02
N LYS A 206 18.27 -1.87 -8.07
CA LYS A 206 18.71 -3.04 -7.33
C LYS A 206 19.89 -3.60 -8.07
N ASN A 207 21.07 -3.61 -7.45
CA ASN A 207 22.20 -4.32 -8.02
C ASN A 207 21.74 -5.76 -8.34
N PRO A 208 21.91 -6.22 -9.60
CA PRO A 208 21.59 -7.60 -9.94
C PRO A 208 22.38 -8.47 -8.97
N GLY A 209 21.65 -9.16 -8.10
CA GLY A 209 22.26 -9.93 -7.02
C GLY A 209 23.30 -10.88 -7.59
N GLY A 210 24.48 -10.89 -7.00
CA GLY A 210 25.62 -11.63 -7.52
C GLY A 210 26.83 -11.34 -6.67
N ARG A 211 27.75 -12.30 -6.58
CA ARG A 211 29.05 -12.06 -5.95
C ARG A 211 29.83 -11.08 -6.81
N ARG A 212 30.58 -10.17 -6.19
CA ARG A 212 31.42 -9.26 -6.96
C ARG A 212 32.48 -10.08 -7.71
N PRO A 213 32.81 -9.75 -8.97
CA PRO A 213 33.97 -10.35 -9.64
C PRO A 213 35.21 -10.21 -8.75
N GLY A 214 35.87 -11.33 -8.42
CA GLY A 214 37.03 -11.37 -7.52
C GLY A 214 36.72 -11.61 -6.03
N GLU A 215 35.45 -11.63 -5.62
CA GLU A 215 35.07 -12.00 -4.26
C GLU A 215 35.18 -13.52 -4.08
N GLU A 216 36.23 -13.96 -3.38
CA GLU A 216 36.48 -15.37 -3.14
C GLU A 216 35.30 -16.03 -2.41
N ARG A 217 35.00 -17.27 -2.79
CA ARG A 217 34.04 -18.06 -2.04
C ARG A 217 34.65 -18.33 -0.67
N MET A 218 34.06 -17.78 0.40
CA MET A 218 34.39 -18.26 1.75
C MET A 218 34.31 -19.79 1.75
N GLN A 219 35.40 -20.43 2.16
CA GLN A 219 35.45 -21.88 2.34
C GLN A 219 34.91 -22.23 3.73
N PHE A 220 34.23 -23.36 3.81
CA PHE A 220 33.84 -23.90 5.12
C PHE A 220 35.08 -24.41 5.83
N THR A 221 35.27 -23.97 7.06
CA THR A 221 36.30 -24.48 7.96
C THR A 221 35.86 -25.80 8.60
N GLU A 222 36.77 -26.50 9.27
CA GLU A 222 36.41 -27.68 10.07
C GLU A 222 35.52 -27.29 11.25
N GLN A 223 35.78 -26.14 11.88
CA GLN A 223 34.96 -25.58 12.95
C GLN A 223 33.51 -25.29 12.51
N ASP A 224 33.36 -24.78 11.28
CA ASP A 224 32.04 -24.55 10.65
C ASP A 224 31.25 -25.86 10.54
N GLU A 225 31.92 -26.96 10.19
CA GLU A 225 31.32 -28.28 10.07
C GLU A 225 31.00 -28.90 11.43
N GLU A 226 31.87 -28.76 12.41
CA GLU A 226 31.63 -29.22 13.77
C GLU A 226 30.41 -28.54 14.39
N SER A 227 30.33 -27.21 14.23
CA SER A 227 29.21 -26.42 14.73
C SER A 227 27.91 -26.77 14.00
N LEU A 228 27.99 -27.05 12.69
CA LEU A 228 26.86 -27.57 11.91
C LEU A 228 26.42 -28.96 12.40
N CYS A 229 27.35 -29.87 12.65
CA CYS A 229 27.07 -31.19 13.19
C CYS A 229 26.43 -31.10 14.58
N GLN A 230 26.89 -30.20 15.44
CA GLN A 230 26.32 -29.97 16.76
C GLN A 230 24.87 -29.47 16.69
N TRP A 231 24.58 -28.53 15.78
CA TRP A 231 23.22 -28.05 15.52
C TRP A 231 22.29 -29.17 15.03
N ILE A 232 22.75 -29.97 14.05
CA ILE A 232 21.96 -31.08 13.52
C ILE A 232 21.77 -32.16 14.59
N ALA A 233 22.79 -32.46 15.40
CA ALA A 233 22.70 -33.41 16.51
C ALA A 233 21.68 -32.97 17.57
N GLU A 234 21.56 -31.67 17.83
CA GLU A 234 20.59 -31.12 18.77
C GLU A 234 19.15 -31.18 18.22
N LYS A 235 18.94 -30.83 16.94
CA LYS A 235 17.60 -30.74 16.34
C LYS A 235 17.08 -32.04 15.74
N ILE A 236 17.95 -32.85 15.14
CA ILE A 236 17.61 -34.12 14.49
C ILE A 236 18.68 -35.19 14.84
N PRO A 237 18.67 -35.71 16.09
CA PRO A 237 19.71 -36.62 16.60
C PRO A 237 19.82 -37.93 15.83
N PHE A 238 18.70 -38.44 15.29
CA PHE A 238 18.66 -39.72 14.60
C PHE A 238 18.40 -39.53 13.10
N LYS A 239 19.27 -40.10 12.25
CA LYS A 239 19.16 -39.98 10.78
C LYS A 239 17.85 -40.60 10.26
N GLN A 240 17.39 -41.66 10.92
CA GLN A 240 16.20 -42.44 10.57
C GLN A 240 14.90 -41.63 10.68
N THR A 241 14.89 -40.61 11.55
CA THR A 241 13.77 -39.67 11.70
C THR A 241 13.53 -38.83 10.43
N GLY A 242 14.54 -38.74 9.56
CA GLY A 242 14.52 -37.91 8.36
C GLY A 242 14.67 -36.42 8.70
N GLY A 243 14.62 -35.56 7.68
CA GLY A 243 14.56 -34.10 7.88
C GLY A 243 15.90 -33.36 7.91
N ARG A 244 17.05 -34.04 8.03
CA ARG A 244 18.39 -33.40 7.98
C ARG A 244 18.68 -32.65 6.67
N THR A 245 17.96 -32.94 5.59
CA THR A 245 18.07 -32.26 4.29
C THR A 245 16.93 -31.25 4.01
N GLY A 246 16.07 -30.97 5.00
CA GLY A 246 14.96 -30.01 4.85
C GLY A 246 15.43 -28.56 4.93
N ASN A 247 14.88 -27.68 4.09
CA ASN A 247 15.28 -26.26 4.03
C ASN A 247 15.10 -25.53 5.38
N ARG A 248 14.02 -25.85 6.10
CA ARG A 248 13.64 -25.17 7.34
C ARG A 248 14.66 -25.31 8.47
N LEU A 249 15.37 -26.45 8.54
CA LEU A 249 16.45 -26.67 9.52
C LEU A 249 17.57 -25.64 9.40
N TYR A 250 17.94 -25.30 8.15
CA TYR A 250 19.03 -24.38 7.85
C TYR A 250 18.57 -22.91 7.86
N GLN A 251 17.29 -22.65 7.53
CA GLN A 251 16.69 -21.34 7.72
C GLN A 251 16.68 -20.96 9.20
N GLN A 252 16.26 -21.87 10.08
CA GLN A 252 16.30 -21.67 11.54
C GLN A 252 17.71 -21.49 12.09
N LEU A 253 18.70 -22.20 11.53
CA LEU A 253 20.11 -21.98 11.86
C LEU A 253 20.51 -20.52 11.56
N CYS A 254 20.10 -20.00 10.39
CA CYS A 254 20.40 -18.62 9.99
C CYS A 254 19.60 -17.56 10.76
N GLU A 255 18.39 -17.87 11.23
CA GLU A 255 17.61 -16.97 12.10
C GLU A 255 18.33 -16.71 13.44
N LYS A 256 19.08 -17.69 13.94
CA LYS A 256 19.86 -17.59 15.19
C LYS A 256 21.17 -16.80 15.06
N CYS A 257 21.52 -16.30 13.88
CA CYS A 257 22.83 -15.69 13.62
C CYS A 257 23.17 -14.43 14.45
N ASN A 258 22.20 -13.89 15.21
CA ASN A 258 22.38 -12.76 16.12
C ASN A 258 22.78 -13.20 17.54
N GLU A 259 22.69 -14.48 17.87
CA GLU A 259 23.23 -15.05 19.10
C GLU A 259 24.77 -15.19 18.96
N PRO A 260 25.58 -14.79 19.96
CA PRO A 260 27.04 -14.84 19.87
C PRO A 260 27.59 -16.23 19.51
N GLU A 261 26.95 -17.29 20.01
CA GLU A 261 27.32 -18.70 19.76
C GLU A 261 27.05 -19.15 18.31
N PHE A 262 26.20 -18.42 17.57
CA PHE A 262 25.81 -18.71 16.19
C PHE A 262 26.36 -17.68 15.19
N ALA A 263 27.32 -16.84 15.60
CA ALA A 263 27.94 -15.84 14.73
C ALA A 263 28.58 -16.45 13.46
N TRP A 264 29.11 -17.67 13.57
CA TRP A 264 29.70 -18.43 12.45
C TRP A 264 28.71 -18.71 11.31
N VAL A 265 27.40 -18.75 11.59
CA VAL A 265 26.37 -19.04 10.59
C VAL A 265 26.33 -17.98 9.49
N LYS A 266 26.65 -16.72 9.80
CA LYS A 266 26.66 -15.59 8.84
C LYS A 266 27.65 -15.77 7.70
N ARG A 267 28.62 -16.69 7.84
CA ARG A 267 29.65 -16.98 6.83
C ARG A 267 29.07 -17.59 5.55
N HIS A 268 27.93 -18.27 5.64
CA HIS A 268 27.31 -18.92 4.48
C HIS A 268 25.78 -18.80 4.51
N THR A 269 25.17 -18.83 3.33
CA THR A 269 23.70 -18.86 3.22
C THR A 269 23.14 -20.20 3.67
N TRP A 270 21.88 -20.25 4.09
CA TRP A 270 21.21 -21.51 4.46
C TRP A 270 21.26 -22.55 3.33
N GLN A 271 21.18 -22.12 2.06
CA GLN A 271 21.33 -23.02 0.91
C GLN A 271 22.72 -23.65 0.87
N SER A 272 23.76 -22.86 1.17
CA SER A 272 25.15 -23.31 1.17
C SER A 272 25.41 -24.31 2.31
N TRP A 273 24.92 -24.03 3.52
CA TRP A 273 24.98 -24.98 4.66
C TRP A 273 24.27 -26.29 4.35
N ARG A 274 23.08 -26.22 3.76
CA ARG A 274 22.32 -27.40 3.35
C ARG A 274 23.07 -28.22 2.32
N GLU A 275 23.62 -27.57 1.29
CA GLU A 275 24.35 -28.24 0.23
C GLU A 275 25.65 -28.86 0.77
N ARG A 276 26.32 -28.20 1.74
CA ARG A 276 27.48 -28.74 2.44
C ARG A 276 27.14 -30.03 3.18
N TYR A 277 26.07 -30.03 3.98
CA TYR A 277 25.62 -31.26 4.63
C TYR A 277 25.25 -32.34 3.62
N LYS A 278 24.50 -31.97 2.57
CA LYS A 278 24.03 -32.93 1.56
C LYS A 278 25.19 -33.61 0.82
N LYS A 279 26.25 -32.87 0.46
CA LYS A 279 27.42 -33.43 -0.24
C LYS A 279 28.36 -34.22 0.67
N ASN A 280 28.39 -33.89 1.97
CA ASN A 280 29.30 -34.49 2.94
C ASN A 280 28.56 -35.35 3.98
N SER A 281 27.34 -35.81 3.68
CA SER A 281 26.46 -36.44 4.66
C SER A 281 27.10 -37.67 5.31
N ASP A 282 27.82 -38.49 4.56
CA ASP A 282 28.40 -39.73 5.09
C ASP A 282 29.49 -39.48 6.13
N ARG A 283 30.25 -38.39 5.98
CA ARG A 283 31.27 -37.98 6.96
C ARG A 283 30.62 -37.27 8.14
N LEU A 284 29.75 -36.29 7.86
CA LEU A 284 29.13 -35.47 8.89
C LEU A 284 28.15 -36.27 9.75
N ASP A 285 27.48 -37.28 9.19
CA ASP A 285 26.60 -38.16 9.97
C ASP A 285 27.38 -39.00 10.98
N LYS A 286 28.63 -39.38 10.70
CA LYS A 286 29.50 -40.07 11.68
C LYS A 286 29.83 -39.14 12.86
N HIS A 287 30.15 -37.87 12.57
CA HIS A 287 30.37 -36.88 13.62
C HIS A 287 29.09 -36.58 14.41
N ILE A 288 27.96 -36.41 13.74
CA ILE A 288 26.65 -36.22 14.39
C ILE A 288 26.34 -37.41 15.31
N GLN A 289 26.56 -38.63 14.85
CA GLN A 289 26.32 -39.83 15.64
C GLN A 289 27.23 -39.90 16.87
N ALA A 290 28.53 -39.60 16.74
CA ALA A 290 29.44 -39.51 17.87
C ALA A 290 29.00 -38.45 18.91
N ILE A 291 28.52 -37.29 18.45
CA ILE A 291 27.99 -36.23 19.33
C ILE A 291 26.73 -36.72 20.06
N VAL A 292 25.82 -37.41 19.38
CA VAL A 292 24.59 -37.95 19.96
C VAL A 292 24.88 -39.07 20.96
N GLU A 293 25.83 -39.95 20.67
CA GLU A 293 26.29 -41.01 21.58
C GLU A 293 26.95 -40.45 22.85
N LEU A 294 27.72 -39.35 22.72
CA LEU A 294 28.33 -38.67 23.86
C LEU A 294 27.31 -37.93 24.72
N LYS A 295 26.37 -37.19 24.10
CA LYS A 295 25.35 -36.42 24.83
C LYS A 295 24.25 -37.29 25.45
N LYS A 296 24.11 -38.56 25.04
CA LYS A 296 23.04 -39.50 25.44
C LYS A 296 21.70 -38.80 25.71
N PRO A 297 21.11 -38.11 24.71
CA PRO A 297 19.81 -37.48 24.90
C PRO A 297 18.79 -38.55 25.33
N SER A 298 18.10 -38.29 26.43
CA SER A 298 17.18 -39.24 27.08
C SER A 298 16.15 -39.78 26.07
N GLN A 299 16.23 -41.07 25.76
CA GLN A 299 15.21 -41.76 24.98
C GLN A 299 13.87 -41.71 25.75
N GLY A 300 12.91 -40.94 25.26
CA GLY A 300 11.50 -41.09 25.66
C GLY A 300 10.85 -39.96 26.48
N GLY A 301 11.45 -38.77 26.59
CA GLY A 301 10.73 -37.59 27.12
C GLY A 301 9.77 -37.02 26.09
N GLN A 302 8.46 -37.11 26.35
CA GLN A 302 7.40 -36.63 25.46
C GLN A 302 7.62 -35.18 24.99
N GLY A 303 7.50 -34.95 23.67
CA GLY A 303 7.01 -33.66 23.15
C GLY A 303 7.99 -32.66 22.51
N GLN A 304 9.26 -32.96 22.29
CA GLN A 304 10.16 -32.06 21.56
C GLN A 304 10.53 -32.60 20.17
N TYR A 305 10.37 -31.73 19.16
CA TYR A 305 10.79 -31.86 17.75
C TYR A 305 9.78 -32.49 16.79
N GLY A 306 8.82 -31.66 16.34
CA GLY A 306 7.81 -31.93 15.30
C GLY A 306 8.34 -32.13 13.87
N TYR A 307 9.48 -32.80 13.70
CA TYR A 307 10.09 -33.14 12.41
C TYR A 307 10.30 -34.65 12.21
N VAL A 308 9.52 -35.49 12.91
CA VAL A 308 9.46 -36.92 12.60
C VAL A 308 8.56 -37.11 11.38
N ARG A 309 9.09 -37.63 10.27
CA ARG A 309 8.22 -38.15 9.20
C ARG A 309 7.43 -39.31 9.78
N GLN A 310 6.12 -39.13 9.98
CA GLN A 310 5.24 -40.27 10.26
C GLN A 310 5.39 -41.25 9.09
N VAL A 311 5.68 -42.51 9.39
CA VAL A 311 5.66 -43.57 8.37
C VAL A 311 4.27 -43.55 7.75
N GLU A 312 4.21 -43.25 6.45
CA GLU A 312 2.96 -43.12 5.72
C GLU A 312 2.18 -44.43 5.88
N LYS A 313 1.05 -44.39 6.59
CA LYS A 313 0.15 -45.56 6.66
C LYS A 313 -0.21 -45.90 5.23
N VAL A 314 0.25 -47.06 4.75
CA VAL A 314 -0.07 -47.61 3.42
C VAL A 314 -1.54 -47.31 3.14
N LYS A 315 -1.80 -46.44 2.16
CA LYS A 315 -3.16 -46.09 1.75
C LYS A 315 -3.84 -47.40 1.39
N ARG A 316 -4.77 -47.85 2.25
CA ARG A 316 -5.64 -48.99 2.00
C ARG A 316 -6.31 -48.72 0.65
N VAL A 317 -5.96 -49.53 -0.35
CA VAL A 317 -6.60 -49.54 -1.66
C VAL A 317 -8.10 -49.64 -1.42
N ARG A 318 -8.82 -48.55 -1.70
CA ARG A 318 -10.27 -48.49 -1.54
C ARG A 318 -10.86 -49.36 -2.64
N LYS A 319 -11.23 -50.59 -2.26
CA LYS A 319 -11.89 -51.58 -3.11
C LYS A 319 -13.15 -50.95 -3.73
N LYS A 320 -13.06 -50.55 -5.00
CA LYS A 320 -14.21 -50.09 -5.80
C LYS A 320 -15.23 -51.23 -5.85
N ARG A 321 -16.39 -51.04 -5.20
CA ARG A 321 -17.57 -51.87 -5.39
C ARG A 321 -18.14 -51.53 -6.78
N ALA A 322 -18.00 -52.45 -7.72
CA ALA A 322 -18.69 -52.42 -9.00
C ALA A 322 -20.14 -52.89 -8.80
N VAL A 323 -21.10 -52.08 -9.30
CA VAL A 323 -22.48 -52.51 -9.55
C VAL A 323 -22.71 -52.42 -11.06
N LYS A 324 -23.14 -53.57 -11.59
CA LYS A 324 -23.52 -53.91 -12.98
C LYS A 324 -24.25 -52.81 -13.77
N ARG A 325 -23.85 -52.61 -15.03
CA ARG A 325 -24.75 -52.51 -16.19
C ARG A 325 -24.11 -53.26 -17.39
N GLN A 326 -24.96 -53.99 -18.09
CA GLN A 326 -24.68 -54.95 -19.17
C GLN A 326 -24.21 -54.30 -20.48
N GLY A 327 -23.52 -55.08 -21.32
CA GLY A 327 -23.41 -54.81 -22.77
C GLY A 327 -22.15 -55.33 -23.46
N SER A 328 -22.12 -56.64 -23.73
CA SER A 328 -21.50 -57.35 -24.89
C SER A 328 -20.19 -56.89 -25.56
N ALA A 329 -19.25 -57.86 -25.66
CA ALA A 329 -18.37 -58.22 -26.80
C ALA A 329 -17.43 -57.14 -27.40
N GLU A 330 -16.16 -57.39 -27.75
CA GLU A 330 -15.47 -58.60 -28.18
C GLU A 330 -13.95 -58.44 -27.93
N ALA A 331 -13.22 -59.55 -28.03
CA ALA A 331 -11.78 -59.66 -27.79
C ALA A 331 -10.93 -59.05 -28.92
N GLU A 332 -9.70 -58.61 -28.61
CA GLU A 332 -8.47 -59.17 -29.20
C GLU A 332 -7.18 -58.62 -28.56
N THR A 333 -6.11 -59.35 -28.85
CA THR A 333 -4.88 -59.61 -28.11
C THR A 333 -3.69 -58.67 -28.36
N SER A 334 -2.71 -58.78 -27.45
CA SER A 334 -1.24 -58.74 -27.63
C SER A 334 -0.47 -57.41 -27.67
N ALA A 335 0.13 -57.07 -26.51
CA ALA A 335 1.55 -57.25 -26.16
C ALA A 335 2.72 -56.66 -27.03
N ILE A 336 3.35 -55.63 -26.45
CA ILE A 336 4.81 -55.34 -26.25
C ILE A 336 5.71 -54.94 -27.46
N TYR A 337 6.30 -53.73 -27.45
CA TYR A 337 7.72 -53.38 -27.14
C TYR A 337 8.09 -51.92 -27.50
N ASN A 338 8.92 -51.34 -26.62
CA ASN A 338 9.80 -50.14 -26.63
C ASN A 338 9.99 -49.28 -27.90
N GLU A 339 10.10 -47.95 -27.74
CA GLU A 339 11.36 -47.17 -27.92
C GLU A 339 11.19 -45.66 -27.65
N GLU A 340 12.30 -45.00 -27.29
CA GLU A 340 12.47 -43.56 -27.02
C GLU A 340 12.28 -42.67 -28.27
N PRO A 341 11.99 -41.36 -28.13
CA PRO A 341 12.24 -40.39 -29.18
C PRO A 341 13.49 -39.55 -28.93
N THR A 342 14.34 -39.56 -29.95
CA THR A 342 15.63 -38.90 -30.11
C THR A 342 15.55 -37.38 -30.28
N ASN A 343 16.64 -36.73 -29.88
CA ASN A 343 17.00 -35.33 -30.16
C ASN A 343 17.15 -35.07 -31.66
N ASP A 344 16.46 -34.06 -32.19
CA ASP A 344 16.78 -33.45 -33.48
C ASP A 344 17.64 -32.20 -33.28
N LEU A 345 18.88 -32.30 -33.79
CA LEU A 345 19.84 -31.22 -33.96
C LEU A 345 19.59 -30.55 -35.32
N VAL A 346 19.31 -29.25 -35.31
CA VAL A 346 19.32 -28.42 -36.52
C VAL A 346 20.65 -27.66 -36.57
N VAL A 347 21.45 -28.00 -37.57
CA VAL A 347 22.68 -27.30 -37.97
C VAL A 347 22.28 -26.07 -38.78
N ILE A 348 22.74 -24.88 -38.38
CA ILE A 348 22.73 -23.69 -39.24
C ILE A 348 24.16 -23.18 -39.39
N ASP A 349 24.49 -23.00 -40.65
CA ASP A 349 25.75 -22.66 -41.27
C ASP A 349 26.28 -21.28 -40.87
N THR A 350 27.60 -21.15 -40.84
CA THR A 350 28.37 -19.99 -40.42
C THR A 350 28.94 -19.27 -41.64
N ALA A 351 28.54 -18.02 -41.88
CA ALA A 351 29.33 -17.08 -42.68
C ALA A 351 29.01 -15.62 -42.31
N ASP A 352 30.08 -14.88 -42.04
CA ASP A 352 30.31 -13.45 -42.26
C ASP A 352 29.43 -12.41 -41.54
N PHE A 353 29.94 -11.89 -40.41
CA PHE A 353 29.72 -10.49 -40.05
C PHE A 353 30.94 -9.88 -39.34
N VAL A 354 31.45 -8.80 -39.93
CA VAL A 354 32.64 -8.03 -39.53
C VAL A 354 32.27 -7.03 -38.41
N PRO A 355 33.07 -6.86 -37.34
CA PRO A 355 32.78 -5.89 -36.29
C PRO A 355 33.39 -4.51 -36.59
N VAL A 356 32.56 -3.47 -36.51
CA VAL A 356 32.96 -2.05 -36.56
C VAL A 356 33.27 -1.57 -35.12
N PRO A 357 34.37 -0.83 -34.87
CA PRO A 357 34.77 -0.43 -33.53
C PRO A 357 34.05 0.84 -33.04
N GLY A 358 33.51 0.79 -31.82
CA GLY A 358 33.01 1.97 -31.10
C GLY A 358 34.11 2.71 -30.34
N PRO A 359 33.98 4.04 -30.14
CA PRO A 359 35.01 4.84 -29.48
C PRO A 359 34.98 4.70 -27.95
N ASN A 360 36.20 4.54 -27.40
CA ASN A 360 36.55 4.67 -25.98
C ASN A 360 36.21 6.07 -25.45
N LEU A 361 35.51 6.15 -24.32
CA LEU A 361 35.64 7.28 -23.40
C LEU A 361 35.93 6.77 -21.99
N LEU A 362 37.14 7.08 -21.56
CA LEU A 362 37.68 6.94 -20.22
C LEU A 362 36.87 7.82 -19.25
N ILE A 363 36.39 7.23 -18.15
CA ILE A 363 36.01 8.01 -16.96
C ILE A 363 36.84 7.49 -15.80
N GLN A 364 37.71 8.37 -15.32
CA GLN A 364 38.54 8.19 -14.13
C GLN A 364 37.67 8.12 -12.88
N ASN A 365 38.07 7.21 -12.02
CA ASN A 365 37.47 6.88 -10.74
C ASN A 365 38.21 7.70 -9.67
N ASP A 366 37.54 8.67 -9.05
CA ASP A 366 38.02 9.27 -7.79
C ASP A 366 36.91 9.17 -6.74
N LEU A 367 37.24 8.42 -5.68
CA LEU A 367 36.42 8.11 -4.52
C LEU A 367 36.65 9.16 -3.43
N LEU A 368 35.56 9.65 -2.80
CA LEU A 368 35.52 9.91 -1.36
C LEU A 368 34.13 9.55 -0.78
N PRO A 369 34.03 9.09 0.48
CA PRO A 369 32.85 8.40 1.02
C PRO A 369 31.84 9.36 1.69
N VAL A 370 30.54 9.12 1.48
CA VAL A 370 29.44 9.80 2.20
C VAL A 370 28.56 8.74 2.89
N PRO A 371 28.18 8.93 4.17
CA PRO A 371 27.45 7.94 4.94
C PRO A 371 26.00 7.78 4.48
N VAL A 372 25.54 6.53 4.47
CA VAL A 372 24.20 6.08 4.11
C VAL A 372 23.16 6.65 5.08
N ARG A 373 22.32 7.58 4.61
CA ARG A 373 21.06 7.97 5.28
C ARG A 373 19.92 7.08 4.76
N ARG A 374 19.15 6.50 5.69
CA ARG A 374 17.89 5.81 5.38
C ARG A 374 16.86 6.85 4.91
N SER A 375 16.12 6.54 3.84
CA SER A 375 15.16 7.45 3.22
C SER A 375 13.77 7.42 3.89
N PRO A 376 13.08 8.57 4.06
CA PRO A 376 11.86 8.72 4.89
C PRO A 376 10.53 8.32 4.21
N ALA A 377 10.52 7.30 3.34
CA ALA A 377 9.39 7.06 2.44
C ALA A 377 8.24 6.20 3.01
N GLU A 378 8.26 5.83 4.29
CA GLU A 378 7.25 4.93 4.89
C GLU A 378 6.15 5.64 5.71
N GLU A 379 6.22 6.97 5.86
CA GLU A 379 5.18 7.74 6.53
C GLU A 379 4.36 8.52 5.49
N GLU A 380 3.09 8.77 5.78
CA GLU A 380 2.12 9.54 4.97
C GLU A 380 1.43 8.75 3.86
N MET A 381 0.40 8.00 4.26
CA MET A 381 -0.64 7.48 3.39
C MET A 381 -1.81 6.92 4.21
N ASP A 382 -2.58 7.79 4.83
CA ASP A 382 -4.00 7.55 5.12
C ASP A 382 -4.65 8.94 5.11
N ASP A 383 -5.98 8.99 5.07
CA ASP A 383 -6.83 10.16 4.84
C ASP A 383 -7.16 10.38 3.36
N ILE A 384 -8.35 9.90 2.98
CA ILE A 384 -9.40 10.53 2.16
C ILE A 384 -10.40 9.43 1.76
N GLU A 385 -11.71 9.49 1.95
CA GLU A 385 -12.68 10.45 2.51
C GLU A 385 -14.03 9.69 2.47
N ASP A 386 -14.83 9.89 3.50
CA ASP A 386 -16.27 10.24 3.51
C ASP A 386 -17.33 9.49 2.63
N ASP A 387 -18.32 8.99 3.38
CA ASP A 387 -19.79 9.05 3.17
C ASP A 387 -20.25 10.34 2.44
N PRO A 388 -21.43 10.44 1.77
CA PRO A 388 -22.73 10.17 2.44
C PRO A 388 -23.94 9.85 1.51
N GLU A 389 -24.77 8.85 1.84
CA GLU A 389 -26.21 8.79 1.50
C GLU A 389 -26.79 7.41 1.97
N TRP A 390 -27.79 7.21 2.84
CA TRP A 390 -29.11 7.81 3.01
C TRP A 390 -29.75 7.49 4.39
N ALA A 391 -30.56 8.45 4.85
CA ALA A 391 -31.85 8.31 5.55
C ALA A 391 -31.90 7.82 7.02
N ILE A 392 -32.04 8.83 7.89
CA ILE A 392 -32.41 8.81 9.30
C ILE A 392 -33.79 8.16 9.53
N ARG A 393 -33.88 7.24 10.50
CA ARG A 393 -35.14 6.88 11.17
C ARG A 393 -35.42 7.89 12.29
N ILE A 394 -36.54 8.61 12.17
CA ILE A 394 -37.07 9.46 13.25
C ILE A 394 -38.13 8.64 14.00
N GLY A 395 -37.89 8.39 15.29
CA GLY A 395 -38.90 7.88 16.23
C GLY A 395 -39.13 6.36 16.23
N ASN A 396 -40.31 5.95 16.72
CA ASN A 396 -40.64 4.60 17.18
C ASN A 396 -41.46 3.77 16.17
N ALA A 397 -41.08 3.79 14.87
CA ALA A 397 -41.78 3.03 13.83
C ALA A 397 -41.32 1.55 13.77
N PRO A 398 -42.21 0.60 13.43
CA PRO A 398 -41.89 -0.83 13.45
C PRO A 398 -40.78 -1.23 12.45
N PRO A 399 -40.02 -2.32 12.73
CA PRO A 399 -38.98 -2.82 11.84
C PRO A 399 -39.52 -3.28 10.48
N PRO A 400 -38.72 -3.20 9.39
CA PRO A 400 -39.11 -3.70 8.08
C PRO A 400 -39.28 -5.22 8.10
N ALA A 401 -40.10 -5.74 7.18
CA ALA A 401 -40.67 -7.09 7.17
C ALA A 401 -39.68 -8.27 7.10
N TRP A 402 -38.36 -8.04 7.04
CA TRP A 402 -37.35 -9.11 7.07
C TRP A 402 -37.06 -9.64 8.49
N ALA A 403 -37.51 -8.93 9.54
CA ALA A 403 -37.24 -9.28 10.94
C ALA A 403 -38.27 -10.24 11.59
N LYS A 404 -38.76 -11.26 10.88
CA LYS A 404 -39.51 -12.35 11.52
C LYS A 404 -39.15 -13.73 10.95
N ARG A 405 -38.49 -14.57 11.76
CA ARG A 405 -38.73 -16.02 11.78
C ARG A 405 -38.74 -16.57 13.21
N LYS A 406 -39.72 -17.45 13.41
CA LYS A 406 -40.17 -18.17 14.61
C LYS A 406 -39.07 -19.00 15.30
N ALA A 407 -39.11 -19.03 16.63
CA ALA A 407 -39.15 -20.29 17.40
C ALA A 407 -39.82 -20.06 18.78
N SER A 408 -40.96 -20.75 18.96
CA SER A 408 -41.61 -21.29 20.18
C SER A 408 -41.63 -20.54 21.52
N ALA A 409 -42.81 -20.60 22.14
CA ALA A 409 -43.23 -20.03 23.40
C ALA A 409 -42.79 -20.81 24.66
N GLU A 410 -42.93 -20.10 25.79
CA GLU A 410 -43.09 -20.52 27.21
C GLU A 410 -41.87 -20.49 28.16
N HIS A 411 -42.11 -19.80 29.29
CA HIS A 411 -41.30 -19.25 30.41
C HIS A 411 -40.91 -20.31 31.49
N PRO A 412 -40.40 -19.98 32.71
CA PRO A 412 -39.44 -18.96 33.21
C PRO A 412 -38.32 -19.58 34.12
N ASP A 413 -37.22 -18.85 34.39
CA ASP A 413 -36.72 -18.51 35.75
C ASP A 413 -35.22 -18.18 35.86
N ALA A 414 -34.95 -17.20 36.72
CA ALA A 414 -33.76 -16.93 37.55
C ALA A 414 -32.35 -16.76 36.92
N SER A 415 -31.81 -15.55 37.11
CA SER A 415 -30.39 -15.18 37.12
C SER A 415 -29.67 -15.74 38.40
N PRO A 416 -28.33 -15.61 38.62
CA PRO A 416 -27.26 -14.93 37.84
C PRO A 416 -25.95 -15.75 37.66
N SER A 417 -24.98 -15.14 36.94
CA SER A 417 -23.53 -15.40 36.99
C SER A 417 -22.93 -16.56 36.18
N LYS A 418 -22.44 -16.27 34.95
CA LYS A 418 -21.21 -16.88 34.41
C LYS A 418 -20.39 -15.87 33.59
N ARG A 419 -19.09 -15.92 33.84
CA ARG A 419 -17.96 -15.18 33.26
C ARG A 419 -17.91 -15.26 31.72
N PRO A 420 -17.23 -14.31 31.04
CA PRO A 420 -17.33 -14.17 29.59
C PRO A 420 -16.59 -15.28 28.85
N ARG A 421 -17.20 -15.72 27.74
CA ARG A 421 -16.70 -16.70 26.79
C ARG A 421 -15.61 -16.05 25.94
N GLU A 422 -14.40 -16.62 25.96
CA GLU A 422 -13.25 -16.17 25.18
C GLU A 422 -13.58 -15.98 23.69
N MET A 423 -13.13 -14.85 23.15
CA MET A 423 -13.34 -14.45 21.76
C MET A 423 -12.32 -15.09 20.81
N ASN A 424 -12.86 -15.36 19.62
CA ASN A 424 -12.31 -15.96 18.42
C ASN A 424 -10.89 -15.42 18.03
N PRO A 425 -9.88 -16.25 17.67
CA PRO A 425 -8.48 -15.81 17.52
C PRO A 425 -8.14 -15.09 16.19
N GLN A 426 -9.12 -14.64 15.41
CA GLN A 426 -8.87 -14.10 14.06
C GLN A 426 -9.42 -12.67 13.92
N MET A 427 -9.12 -11.79 14.88
CA MET A 427 -9.29 -10.33 14.71
C MET A 427 -7.99 -9.72 14.20
N HIS A 428 -8.08 -8.81 13.21
CA HIS A 428 -6.90 -8.10 12.72
C HIS A 428 -6.25 -7.29 13.85
N ILE A 429 -4.93 -7.12 13.80
CA ILE A 429 -4.13 -6.44 14.84
C ILE A 429 -4.64 -5.01 15.08
N VAL A 430 -5.11 -4.35 14.02
CA VAL A 430 -5.73 -3.02 14.06
C VAL A 430 -7.04 -3.07 14.84
N ASP A 431 -7.96 -3.99 14.52
CA ASP A 431 -9.24 -4.12 15.23
C ASP A 431 -9.04 -4.39 16.72
N ARG A 432 -8.04 -5.20 17.08
CA ARG A 432 -7.70 -5.46 18.49
C ARG A 432 -7.20 -4.20 19.21
N SER A 433 -6.45 -3.35 18.51
CA SER A 433 -5.92 -2.11 19.07
C SER A 433 -7.01 -1.05 19.22
N LEU A 434 -7.95 -0.96 18.26
CA LEU A 434 -9.12 -0.09 18.37
C LEU A 434 -10.06 -0.52 19.49
N LEU A 435 -10.25 -1.83 19.68
CA LEU A 435 -10.97 -2.37 20.84
C LEU A 435 -10.33 -1.95 22.16
N HIS A 436 -9.00 -2.03 22.27
CA HIS A 436 -8.29 -1.63 23.49
C HIS A 436 -8.42 -0.12 23.76
N ILE A 437 -8.30 0.74 22.74
CA ILE A 437 -8.45 2.20 22.91
C ILE A 437 -9.88 2.55 23.35
N ALA A 438 -10.88 1.90 22.76
CA ALA A 438 -12.28 2.06 23.13
C ALA A 438 -12.53 1.67 24.59
N ASP A 439 -11.96 0.55 25.05
CA ASP A 439 -12.06 0.08 26.42
C ASP A 439 -11.31 0.99 27.42
N ASP A 440 -10.05 1.34 27.11
CA ASP A 440 -9.17 2.17 27.95
C ASP A 440 -9.79 3.53 28.26
N PHE A 441 -10.39 4.19 27.27
CA PHE A 441 -10.96 5.54 27.43
C PHE A 441 -12.48 5.55 27.53
N ARG A 442 -13.13 4.38 27.57
CA ARG A 442 -14.59 4.14 27.56
C ARG A 442 -15.34 4.97 26.52
N PHE A 443 -14.96 4.76 25.27
CA PHE A 443 -15.70 5.20 24.09
C PHE A 443 -16.19 3.96 23.32
N THR A 444 -17.08 4.15 22.35
CA THR A 444 -17.49 3.03 21.50
C THR A 444 -16.39 2.69 20.51
N VAL A 445 -16.32 1.41 20.13
CA VAL A 445 -15.38 0.93 19.11
C VAL A 445 -15.63 1.60 17.77
N GLU A 446 -16.89 1.91 17.48
CA GLU A 446 -17.31 2.62 16.27
C GLU A 446 -16.75 4.05 16.23
N GLU A 447 -16.83 4.81 17.32
CA GLU A 447 -16.22 6.15 17.41
C GLU A 447 -14.70 6.11 17.27
N VAL A 448 -14.04 5.17 17.94
CA VAL A 448 -12.58 5.01 17.88
C VAL A 448 -12.14 4.58 16.49
N LYS A 449 -12.90 3.69 15.86
CA LYS A 449 -12.67 3.24 14.48
C LYS A 449 -12.92 4.37 13.48
N GLU A 450 -13.99 5.13 13.61
CA GLU A 450 -14.29 6.26 12.72
C GLU A 450 -13.17 7.32 12.76
N TYR A 451 -12.65 7.62 13.95
CA TYR A 451 -11.52 8.52 14.08
C TYR A 451 -10.22 7.92 13.53
N TYR A 452 -9.99 6.62 13.74
CA TYR A 452 -8.83 5.93 13.15
C TYR A 452 -8.91 5.89 11.62
N ASP A 453 -10.07 5.61 11.04
CA ASP A 453 -10.29 5.58 9.59
C ASP A 453 -10.11 6.98 8.95
N LYS A 454 -10.24 8.05 9.73
CA LYS A 454 -10.02 9.46 9.34
C LYS A 454 -8.58 9.98 9.49
N VAL A 455 -7.72 9.30 10.25
CA VAL A 455 -6.35 9.76 10.59
C VAL A 455 -5.28 8.73 10.22
N GLY A 456 -5.65 7.45 10.11
CA GLY A 456 -4.78 6.29 9.84
C GLY A 456 -3.72 5.96 10.89
N GLU A 457 -3.55 6.80 11.91
CA GLU A 457 -2.45 6.70 12.86
C GLU A 457 -2.93 6.29 14.27
N MET A 458 -2.57 5.07 14.70
CA MET A 458 -3.04 4.46 15.96
C MET A 458 -2.68 5.29 17.21
N GLU A 459 -1.48 5.89 17.23
CA GLU A 459 -1.01 6.67 18.38
C GLU A 459 -1.73 8.03 18.49
N ARG A 460 -2.06 8.65 17.34
CA ARG A 460 -2.90 9.85 17.31
C ARG A 460 -4.33 9.56 17.73
N THR A 461 -4.90 8.43 17.30
CA THR A 461 -6.21 7.94 17.78
C THR A 461 -6.19 7.80 19.30
N ARG A 462 -5.18 7.11 19.84
CA ARG A 462 -5.04 6.95 21.30
C ARG A 462 -4.97 8.29 22.04
N THR A 463 -4.10 9.20 21.57
CA THR A 463 -3.89 10.52 22.18
C THR A 463 -5.15 11.39 22.14
N ARG A 464 -5.93 11.33 21.05
CA ARG A 464 -7.19 12.05 20.90
C ARG A 464 -8.21 11.59 21.95
N PHE A 465 -8.47 10.28 22.04
CA PHE A 465 -9.46 9.73 22.98
C PHE A 465 -9.02 9.89 24.44
N GLN A 466 -7.72 9.84 24.71
CA GLN A 466 -7.17 10.22 26.00
C GLN A 466 -7.51 11.67 26.35
N LYS A 467 -7.18 12.64 25.48
CA LYS A 467 -7.48 14.06 25.72
C LYS A 467 -8.98 14.34 25.83
N MET A 468 -9.81 13.68 25.03
CA MET A 468 -11.27 13.82 25.14
C MET A 468 -11.79 13.28 26.47
N ARG A 469 -11.25 12.15 26.96
CA ARG A 469 -11.60 11.65 28.30
C ARG A 469 -11.11 12.60 29.39
N GLU A 470 -9.91 13.16 29.27
CA GLU A 470 -9.38 14.17 30.21
C GLU A 470 -10.30 15.40 30.25
N LEU A 471 -10.66 15.97 29.10
CA LEU A 471 -11.58 17.11 29.02
C LEU A 471 -12.98 16.80 29.56
N LEU A 472 -13.52 15.59 29.29
CA LEU A 472 -14.79 15.17 29.87
C LEU A 472 -14.69 15.00 31.39
N THR A 473 -13.54 14.60 31.90
CA THR A 473 -13.30 14.46 33.34
C THR A 473 -13.12 15.83 34.00
N GLU A 474 -12.50 16.79 33.31
CA GLU A 474 -12.38 18.19 33.76
C GLU A 474 -13.74 18.92 33.72
N SER A 475 -14.53 18.67 32.68
CA SER A 475 -15.83 19.33 32.47
C SER A 475 -16.94 18.71 33.32
N PHE A 476 -16.83 17.41 33.62
CA PHE A 476 -17.78 16.64 34.41
C PHE A 476 -17.03 15.78 35.43
N PRO A 477 -16.45 16.41 36.47
CA PRO A 477 -15.78 15.67 37.52
C PRO A 477 -16.77 14.68 38.15
N PRO A 478 -16.38 13.42 38.36
CA PRO A 478 -17.23 12.46 39.03
C PRO A 478 -17.43 12.92 40.48
N ASN A 479 -18.61 13.48 40.75
CA ASN A 479 -19.13 14.07 41.99
C ASN A 479 -18.92 15.58 42.16
N ALA A 480 -19.94 16.34 41.75
CA ALA A 480 -20.57 17.32 42.63
C ALA A 480 -21.91 16.73 43.11
#